data_AF-A0A7C6B0P6-F1
#
_entry.id   AF-A0A7C6B0P6-F1
#
_cell.length_a   1.000
_cell.length_b   1.000
_cell.length_c   1.000
_cell.angle_alpha   90.00
_cell.angle_beta   90.00
_cell.angle_gamma   90.00
#
_symmetry.space_group_name_H-M   'P 1'
#
loop_
_entity.id
_entity.type
_entity.pdbx_description
1 polymer ?
#
loop_
_entity_poly.entity_id
_entity_poly.type
_entity_poly.pdbx_seq_one_letter_code
_entity_poly.pdbx_strand_id
1 'polypeptide(L)'
;MKKTQRLPLRSAQRPEDCWDLSSLFPDNNAWEKAFVTWESNIGGYEKFRGRLKEGPTVIAECLDFDFQMDRQGERLGTYASLKVAEDMTNAEYQRMRGRFLSVASRVGQAASFIRPELLAIPRKRMELFLKDPALRPYQVTMERILRWRPHTLGTTEERILAMQTEMAETPSHVFHQLNNADLRFGDVEDEKGRKRELTHGNFISFLQSPARMVRECAFTTFYEKYAEHQNTLAATLAGSVQKDVYYARVRNFPSAREAALFPDNIPTTVYDQLIETVRRYLPVLHR
;
A
#
# COMPACT_ATOMS: atom_id res chain seq x y z
N MET A 1 49.80 -2.63 -7.24
CA MET A 1 48.38 -2.20 -7.28
C MET A 1 47.63 -2.97 -6.21
N LYS A 2 46.95 -2.30 -5.27
CA LYS A 2 46.14 -2.99 -4.26
C LYS A 2 44.97 -3.68 -4.97
N LYS A 3 44.82 -5.00 -4.79
CA LYS A 3 43.68 -5.76 -5.32
C LYS A 3 42.39 -5.15 -4.75
N THR A 4 41.55 -4.57 -5.60
CA THR A 4 40.23 -4.12 -5.19
C THR A 4 39.41 -5.33 -4.78
N GLN A 5 39.06 -5.42 -3.49
CA GLN A 5 38.16 -6.44 -2.99
C GLN A 5 36.78 -6.17 -3.59
N ARG A 6 36.34 -7.06 -4.49
CA ARG A 6 35.01 -6.98 -5.10
C ARG A 6 34.01 -7.66 -4.17
N LEU A 7 32.82 -7.08 -4.05
CA LEU A 7 31.72 -7.71 -3.33
C LEU A 7 31.36 -9.03 -4.04
N PRO A 8 31.16 -10.13 -3.28
CA PRO A 8 30.76 -11.41 -3.85
C PRO A 8 29.39 -11.31 -4.53
N LEU A 9 29.23 -12.01 -5.66
CA LEU A 9 27.94 -12.20 -6.32
C LEU A 9 27.02 -13.05 -5.45
N ARG A 10 25.70 -12.90 -5.62
CA ARG A 10 24.71 -13.72 -4.89
C ARG A 10 24.95 -15.23 -5.06
N SER A 11 25.35 -15.66 -6.25
CA SER A 11 25.67 -17.05 -6.58
C SER A 11 26.93 -17.59 -5.89
N ALA A 12 27.78 -16.71 -5.37
CA ALA A 12 29.01 -17.08 -4.65
C ALA A 12 28.84 -17.10 -3.12
N GLN A 13 27.64 -16.82 -2.60
CA GLN A 13 27.34 -16.88 -1.17
C GLN A 13 27.22 -18.33 -0.69
N ARG A 14 27.63 -18.59 0.56
CA ARG A 14 27.46 -19.91 1.17
C ARG A 14 25.97 -20.18 1.41
N PRO A 15 25.45 -21.38 1.10
CA PRO A 15 24.05 -21.71 1.37
C PRO A 15 23.64 -21.52 2.84
N GLU A 16 24.56 -21.75 3.78
CA GLU A 16 24.35 -21.56 5.23
C GLU A 16 24.10 -20.09 5.62
N ASP A 17 24.58 -19.14 4.80
CA ASP A 17 24.36 -17.71 4.99
C ASP A 17 23.11 -17.21 4.24
N CYS A 18 22.35 -18.12 3.60
CA CYS A 18 21.16 -17.82 2.82
C CYS A 18 19.91 -18.32 3.56
N TRP A 19 18.77 -17.65 3.34
CA TRP A 19 17.49 -18.23 3.73
C TRP A 19 17.19 -19.51 2.94
N ASP A 20 16.39 -20.40 3.52
CA ASP A 20 15.86 -21.58 2.84
C ASP A 20 14.41 -21.32 2.41
N LEU A 21 14.15 -21.40 1.10
CA LEU A 21 12.82 -21.22 0.52
C LEU A 21 12.12 -22.55 0.21
N SER A 22 12.73 -23.69 0.53
CA SER A 22 12.20 -25.03 0.22
C SER A 22 10.83 -25.29 0.86
N SER A 23 10.56 -24.67 2.00
CA SER A 23 9.26 -24.69 2.69
C SER A 23 8.14 -24.02 1.90
N LEU A 24 8.47 -23.04 1.05
CA LEU A 24 7.55 -22.44 0.10
C LEU A 24 7.50 -23.27 -1.18
N PHE A 25 8.63 -23.47 -1.85
CA PHE A 25 8.72 -24.38 -3.00
C PHE A 25 10.11 -25.02 -3.03
N PRO A 26 10.20 -26.33 -3.27
CA PRO A 26 11.48 -27.02 -3.31
C PRO A 26 12.38 -26.51 -4.45
N ASP A 27 11.78 -26.07 -5.57
CA ASP A 27 12.48 -25.50 -6.71
C ASP A 27 11.55 -24.64 -7.58
N ASN A 28 12.14 -24.01 -8.61
CA ASN A 28 11.41 -23.16 -9.57
C ASN A 28 10.39 -23.95 -10.42
N ASN A 29 10.59 -25.27 -10.62
CA ASN A 29 9.66 -26.10 -11.38
C ASN A 29 8.40 -26.41 -10.57
N ALA A 30 8.53 -26.63 -9.26
CA ALA A 30 7.40 -26.78 -8.35
C ALA A 30 6.60 -25.48 -8.24
N TRP A 31 7.28 -24.33 -8.21
CA TRP A 31 6.64 -23.02 -8.31
C TRP A 31 5.87 -22.89 -9.64
N GLU A 32 6.48 -23.22 -10.77
CA GLU A 32 5.86 -23.10 -12.10
C GLU A 32 4.59 -23.95 -12.22
N LYS A 33 4.64 -25.19 -11.75
CA LYS A 33 3.45 -26.08 -11.74
C LYS A 33 2.32 -25.49 -10.91
N ALA A 34 2.62 -25.03 -9.70
CA ALA A 34 1.63 -24.42 -8.82
C ALA A 34 1.06 -23.12 -9.42
N PHE A 35 1.90 -22.32 -10.07
CA PHE A 35 1.50 -21.09 -10.75
C PHE A 35 0.50 -21.35 -11.88
N VAL A 36 0.79 -22.32 -12.76
CA VAL A 36 -0.12 -22.68 -13.87
C VAL A 36 -1.45 -23.21 -13.35
N THR A 37 -1.43 -24.05 -12.30
CA THR A 37 -2.67 -24.53 -11.66
C THR A 37 -3.49 -23.38 -11.08
N TRP A 38 -2.85 -22.49 -10.33
CA TRP A 38 -3.50 -21.33 -9.75
C TRP A 38 -4.11 -20.41 -10.82
N GLU A 39 -3.38 -20.13 -11.89
CA GLU A 39 -3.88 -19.34 -13.03
C GLU A 39 -5.11 -20.01 -13.69
N SER A 40 -5.08 -21.33 -13.87
CA SER A 40 -6.19 -22.06 -14.49
C SER A 40 -7.47 -22.05 -13.64
N ASN A 41 -7.35 -21.88 -12.32
CA ASN A 41 -8.48 -21.87 -11.40
C ASN A 41 -9.29 -20.56 -11.44
N ILE A 42 -8.78 -19.48 -12.06
CA ILE A 42 -9.45 -18.16 -12.09
C ILE A 42 -10.90 -18.25 -12.59
N GLY A 43 -11.18 -19.12 -13.58
CA GLY A 43 -12.53 -19.32 -14.10
C GLY A 43 -13.55 -19.81 -13.06
N GLY A 44 -13.10 -20.33 -11.92
CA GLY A 44 -13.94 -20.76 -10.80
C GLY A 44 -14.81 -19.65 -10.22
N TYR A 45 -14.38 -18.39 -10.27
CA TYR A 45 -15.14 -17.24 -9.78
C TYR A 45 -16.48 -17.06 -10.51
N GLU A 46 -16.57 -17.42 -11.79
CA GLU A 46 -17.81 -17.27 -12.58
C GLU A 46 -18.95 -18.15 -12.06
N LYS A 47 -18.66 -19.20 -11.28
CA LYS A 47 -19.68 -20.04 -10.64
C LYS A 47 -20.51 -19.28 -9.59
N PHE A 48 -19.99 -18.18 -9.06
CA PHE A 48 -20.60 -17.42 -7.95
C PHE A 48 -21.14 -16.05 -8.37
N ARG A 49 -20.69 -15.52 -9.52
CA ARG A 49 -21.08 -14.19 -10.01
C ARG A 49 -22.60 -14.09 -10.19
N GLY A 50 -23.22 -13.09 -9.59
CA GLY A 50 -24.66 -12.83 -9.59
C GLY A 50 -25.47 -13.70 -8.63
N ARG A 51 -24.83 -14.65 -7.94
CA ARG A 51 -25.47 -15.73 -7.18
C ARG A 51 -25.33 -15.59 -5.67
N LEU A 52 -24.52 -14.66 -5.17
CA LEU A 52 -24.30 -14.51 -3.71
C LEU A 52 -25.59 -14.20 -2.93
N LYS A 53 -26.60 -13.63 -3.61
CA LYS A 53 -27.92 -13.39 -3.03
C LYS A 53 -28.76 -14.67 -2.83
N GLU A 54 -28.40 -15.80 -3.44
CA GLU A 54 -29.19 -17.03 -3.42
C GLU A 54 -29.32 -17.60 -1.99
N GLY A 55 -28.23 -17.61 -1.22
CA GLY A 55 -28.24 -18.14 0.14
C GLY A 55 -26.88 -18.12 0.84
N PRO A 56 -26.85 -18.43 2.15
CA PRO A 56 -25.63 -18.46 2.96
C PRO A 56 -24.62 -19.51 2.48
N THR A 57 -25.08 -20.67 1.97
CA THR A 57 -24.20 -21.72 1.43
C THR A 57 -23.39 -21.23 0.23
N VAL A 58 -24.02 -20.54 -0.72
CA VAL A 58 -23.35 -20.00 -1.91
C VAL A 58 -22.30 -18.95 -1.53
N ILE A 59 -22.60 -18.13 -0.51
CA ILE A 59 -21.63 -17.16 0.04
C ILE A 59 -20.46 -17.91 0.67
N ALA A 60 -20.71 -18.92 1.50
CA ALA A 60 -19.68 -19.70 2.16
C ALA A 60 -18.73 -20.38 1.16
N GLU A 61 -19.29 -21.00 0.10
CA GLU A 61 -18.51 -21.63 -0.97
C GLU A 61 -17.68 -20.61 -1.76
N CYS A 62 -18.23 -19.43 -2.04
CA CYS A 62 -17.50 -18.36 -2.70
C CYS A 62 -16.33 -17.86 -1.86
N LEU A 63 -16.54 -17.65 -0.56
CA LEU A 63 -15.50 -17.17 0.35
C LEU A 63 -14.42 -18.23 0.60
N ASP A 64 -14.79 -19.51 0.67
CA ASP A 64 -13.80 -20.60 0.75
C ASP A 64 -12.90 -20.62 -0.50
N PHE A 65 -13.52 -20.53 -1.68
CA PHE A 65 -12.79 -20.49 -2.94
C PHE A 65 -11.85 -19.28 -3.02
N ASP A 66 -12.33 -18.09 -2.68
CA ASP A 66 -11.55 -16.85 -2.62
C ASP A 66 -10.34 -17.00 -1.68
N PHE A 67 -10.54 -17.53 -0.47
CA PHE A 67 -9.45 -17.77 0.48
C PHE A 67 -8.46 -18.86 0.05
N GLN A 68 -8.89 -19.85 -0.71
CA GLN A 68 -7.97 -20.83 -1.29
C GLN A 68 -7.12 -20.20 -2.39
N MET A 69 -7.73 -19.38 -3.26
CA MET A 69 -7.02 -18.61 -4.28
C MET A 69 -6.02 -17.64 -3.66
N ASP A 70 -6.40 -16.91 -2.61
CA ASP A 70 -5.53 -15.98 -1.90
C ASP A 70 -4.35 -16.69 -1.23
N ARG A 71 -4.58 -17.79 -0.49
CA ARG A 71 -3.49 -18.55 0.16
C ARG A 71 -2.49 -19.13 -0.84
N GLN A 72 -2.97 -19.61 -1.98
CA GLN A 72 -2.10 -20.09 -3.06
C GLN A 72 -1.29 -18.92 -3.66
N GLY A 73 -1.95 -17.80 -3.94
CA GLY A 73 -1.33 -16.58 -4.45
C GLY A 73 -0.27 -16.02 -3.50
N GLU A 74 -0.54 -15.95 -2.20
CA GLU A 74 0.40 -15.47 -1.19
C GLU A 74 1.69 -16.31 -1.16
N ARG A 75 1.57 -17.64 -1.20
CA ARG A 75 2.72 -18.55 -1.26
C ARG A 75 3.54 -18.32 -2.54
N LEU A 76 2.88 -18.22 -3.69
CA LEU A 76 3.52 -17.96 -4.99
C LEU A 76 4.24 -16.61 -5.03
N GLY A 77 3.56 -15.57 -4.57
CA GLY A 77 4.06 -14.19 -4.55
C GLY A 77 5.21 -13.99 -3.57
N THR A 78 5.13 -14.59 -2.39
CA THR A 78 6.20 -14.56 -1.38
C THR A 78 7.47 -15.21 -1.91
N TYR A 79 7.37 -16.39 -2.52
CA TYR A 79 8.53 -17.06 -3.12
C TYR A 79 9.19 -16.21 -4.22
N ALA A 80 8.40 -15.69 -5.16
CA ALA A 80 8.91 -14.86 -6.25
C ALA A 80 9.56 -13.57 -5.73
N SER A 81 8.98 -12.95 -4.70
CA SER A 81 9.50 -11.72 -4.10
C SER A 81 10.81 -11.95 -3.36
N LEU A 82 10.91 -13.03 -2.58
CA LEU A 82 12.16 -13.42 -1.90
C LEU A 82 13.25 -13.77 -2.92
N LYS A 83 12.92 -14.49 -4.00
CA LYS A 83 13.87 -14.75 -5.09
C LYS A 83 14.40 -13.50 -5.78
N VAL A 84 13.56 -12.47 -5.97
CA VAL A 84 14.02 -11.17 -6.48
C VAL A 84 14.90 -10.44 -5.45
N ALA A 85 14.58 -10.55 -4.15
CA ALA A 85 15.39 -9.93 -3.10
C ALA A 85 16.79 -10.55 -2.95
N GLU A 86 16.98 -11.80 -3.36
CA GLU A 86 18.31 -12.45 -3.43
C GLU A 86 19.24 -11.73 -4.41
N ASP A 87 18.72 -11.32 -5.57
CA ASP A 87 19.44 -10.55 -6.59
C ASP A 87 18.45 -9.84 -7.51
N MET A 88 18.29 -8.52 -7.31
CA MET A 88 17.36 -7.70 -8.09
C MET A 88 17.75 -7.58 -9.57
N THR A 89 18.97 -7.94 -9.96
CA THR A 89 19.42 -7.91 -11.35
C THR A 89 19.13 -9.22 -12.10
N ASN A 90 18.67 -10.25 -11.41
CA ASN A 90 18.39 -11.55 -12.01
C ASN A 90 17.10 -11.52 -12.86
N ALA A 91 17.28 -11.63 -14.18
CA ALA A 91 16.18 -11.56 -15.15
C ALA A 91 15.15 -12.69 -15.03
N GLU A 92 15.54 -13.88 -14.55
CA GLU A 92 14.62 -15.01 -14.35
C GLU A 92 13.60 -14.70 -13.25
N TYR A 93 14.09 -14.21 -12.10
CA TYR A 93 13.23 -13.92 -10.96
C TYR A 93 12.42 -12.63 -11.14
N GLN A 94 12.96 -11.64 -11.86
CA GLN A 94 12.18 -10.49 -12.30
C GLN A 94 11.01 -10.92 -13.20
N ARG A 95 11.25 -11.86 -14.14
CA ARG A 95 10.18 -12.43 -14.99
C ARG A 95 9.15 -13.21 -14.16
N MET A 96 9.60 -14.04 -13.21
CA MET A 96 8.74 -14.81 -12.31
C MET A 96 7.79 -13.89 -11.54
N ARG A 97 8.32 -12.83 -10.91
CA ARG A 97 7.52 -11.83 -10.20
C ARG A 97 6.59 -11.06 -11.14
N GLY A 98 7.05 -10.68 -12.33
CA GLY A 98 6.21 -10.01 -13.33
C GLY A 98 5.01 -10.85 -13.76
N ARG A 99 5.22 -12.15 -14.01
CA ARG A 99 4.13 -13.11 -14.32
C ARG A 99 3.14 -13.24 -13.17
N PHE A 100 3.65 -13.39 -11.95
CA PHE A 100 2.81 -13.42 -10.75
C PHE A 100 1.92 -12.18 -10.63
N LEU A 101 2.49 -10.98 -10.74
CA LEU A 101 1.74 -9.73 -10.63
C LEU A 101 0.65 -9.60 -11.71
N SER A 102 0.94 -10.03 -12.94
CA SER A 102 -0.04 -10.05 -14.04
C SER A 102 -1.24 -10.95 -13.74
N VAL A 103 -1.00 -12.17 -13.26
CA VAL A 103 -2.06 -13.12 -12.91
C VAL A 103 -2.80 -12.72 -11.63
N ALA A 104 -2.10 -12.20 -10.62
CA ALA A 104 -2.71 -11.67 -9.40
C ALA A 104 -3.70 -10.53 -9.70
N SER A 105 -3.36 -9.65 -10.65
CA SER A 105 -4.27 -8.60 -11.13
C SER A 105 -5.56 -9.19 -11.73
N ARG A 106 -5.44 -10.25 -12.56
CA ARG A 106 -6.59 -10.96 -13.13
C ARG A 106 -7.44 -11.67 -12.08
N VAL A 107 -6.81 -12.25 -11.05
CA VAL A 107 -7.52 -12.83 -9.89
C VAL A 107 -8.34 -11.74 -9.18
N GLY A 108 -7.73 -10.61 -8.86
CA GLY A 108 -8.42 -9.47 -8.24
C GLY A 108 -9.57 -8.93 -9.09
N GLN A 109 -9.39 -8.86 -10.42
CA GLN A 109 -10.46 -8.50 -11.34
C GLN A 109 -11.61 -9.52 -11.30
N ALA A 110 -11.30 -10.82 -11.34
CA ALA A 110 -12.30 -11.89 -11.30
C ALA A 110 -13.10 -11.88 -10.00
N ALA A 111 -12.46 -11.65 -8.85
CA ALA A 111 -13.05 -11.58 -7.51
C ALA A 111 -13.79 -10.25 -7.21
N SER A 112 -13.61 -9.21 -8.04
CA SER A 112 -14.09 -7.84 -7.76
C SER A 112 -15.60 -7.69 -7.53
N PHE A 113 -16.43 -8.65 -7.99
CA PHE A 113 -17.88 -8.64 -7.78
C PHE A 113 -18.30 -9.01 -6.35
N ILE A 114 -17.45 -9.74 -5.61
CA ILE A 114 -17.83 -10.34 -4.32
C ILE A 114 -18.32 -9.28 -3.36
N ARG A 115 -17.53 -8.23 -3.13
CA ARG A 115 -17.90 -7.14 -2.20
C ARG A 115 -19.17 -6.39 -2.65
N PRO A 116 -19.27 -5.86 -3.89
CA PRO A 116 -20.49 -5.20 -4.36
C PRO A 116 -21.74 -6.07 -4.22
N GLU A 117 -21.68 -7.35 -4.59
CA GLU A 117 -22.84 -8.24 -4.49
C GLU A 117 -23.25 -8.50 -3.04
N LEU A 118 -22.29 -8.72 -2.13
CA LEU A 118 -22.58 -8.87 -0.71
C LEU A 118 -23.20 -7.61 -0.09
N LEU A 119 -22.73 -6.43 -0.50
CA LEU A 119 -23.26 -5.14 -0.04
C LEU A 119 -24.66 -4.84 -0.62
N ALA A 120 -24.95 -5.32 -1.83
CA ALA A 120 -26.25 -5.14 -2.49
C ALA A 120 -27.37 -6.01 -1.90
N ILE A 121 -27.07 -7.11 -1.19
CA ILE A 121 -28.09 -7.94 -0.54
C ILE A 121 -28.86 -7.09 0.49
N PRO A 122 -30.20 -7.10 0.54
CA PRO A 122 -30.96 -6.33 1.52
C PRO A 122 -30.59 -6.67 2.97
N ARG A 123 -30.48 -5.67 3.85
CA ARG A 123 -30.04 -5.82 5.24
C ARG A 123 -30.79 -6.93 5.99
N LYS A 124 -32.13 -6.93 5.94
CA LYS A 124 -32.97 -7.96 6.59
C LYS A 124 -32.66 -9.37 6.08
N ARG A 125 -32.35 -9.53 4.79
CA ARG A 125 -32.00 -10.83 4.21
C ARG A 125 -30.60 -11.26 4.64
N MET A 126 -29.64 -10.35 4.64
CA MET A 126 -28.29 -10.62 5.13
C MET A 126 -28.28 -11.00 6.61
N GLU A 127 -29.06 -10.30 7.46
CA GLU A 127 -29.21 -10.64 8.89
C GLU A 127 -29.77 -12.06 9.11
N LEU A 128 -30.60 -12.57 8.18
CA LEU A 128 -31.04 -13.97 8.21
C LEU A 128 -29.93 -14.92 7.77
N PHE A 129 -29.20 -14.59 6.70
CA PHE A 129 -28.09 -15.41 6.20
C PHE A 129 -26.99 -15.58 7.26
N LEU A 130 -26.63 -14.52 7.99
CA LEU A 130 -25.59 -14.55 9.02
C LEU A 130 -25.92 -15.47 10.20
N LYS A 131 -27.17 -15.91 10.37
CA LYS A 131 -27.56 -16.89 11.39
C LYS A 131 -27.25 -18.33 10.99
N ASP A 132 -26.99 -18.57 9.70
CA ASP A 132 -26.72 -19.90 9.19
C ASP A 132 -25.33 -20.41 9.64
N PRO A 133 -25.22 -21.65 10.15
CA PRO A 133 -23.94 -22.22 10.57
C PRO A 133 -22.86 -22.21 9.48
N ALA A 134 -23.23 -22.26 8.20
CA ALA A 134 -22.28 -22.24 7.08
C ALA A 134 -21.42 -20.97 7.04
N LEU A 135 -21.93 -19.84 7.55
CA LEU A 135 -21.20 -18.57 7.57
C LEU A 135 -20.37 -18.35 8.84
N ARG A 136 -20.45 -19.24 9.81
CA ARG A 136 -19.73 -19.11 11.09
C ARG A 136 -18.21 -18.96 10.94
N PRO A 137 -17.52 -19.72 10.06
CA PRO A 137 -16.07 -19.54 9.85
C PRO A 137 -15.71 -18.17 9.23
N TYR A 138 -16.66 -17.54 8.55
CA TYR A 138 -16.47 -16.31 7.78
C TYR A 138 -16.99 -15.06 8.49
N GLN A 139 -17.41 -15.18 9.75
CA GLN A 139 -18.09 -14.10 10.48
C GLN A 139 -17.30 -12.79 10.47
N VAL A 140 -16.00 -12.82 10.79
CA VAL A 140 -15.16 -11.61 10.83
C VAL A 140 -15.04 -10.96 9.45
N THR A 141 -14.91 -11.78 8.40
CA THR A 141 -14.84 -11.29 7.02
C THR A 141 -16.14 -10.63 6.61
N MET A 142 -17.27 -11.27 6.91
CA MET A 142 -18.59 -10.72 6.67
C MET A 142 -18.81 -9.42 7.44
N GLU A 143 -18.45 -9.36 8.72
CA GLU A 143 -18.53 -8.15 9.53
C GLU A 143 -17.70 -7.01 8.91
N ARG A 144 -16.44 -7.28 8.51
CA ARG A 144 -15.56 -6.30 7.87
C ARG A 144 -16.13 -5.78 6.55
N ILE A 145 -16.68 -6.64 5.71
CA ILE A 145 -17.30 -6.24 4.45
C ILE A 145 -18.56 -5.41 4.73
N LEU A 146 -19.47 -5.94 5.53
CA LEU A 146 -20.78 -5.34 5.77
C LEU A 146 -20.69 -4.02 6.56
N ARG A 147 -19.60 -3.79 7.31
CA ARG A 147 -19.33 -2.51 7.98
C ARG A 147 -19.35 -1.36 6.97
N TRP A 148 -18.93 -1.58 5.72
CA TRP A 148 -18.90 -0.55 4.68
C TRP A 148 -20.28 -0.11 4.18
N ARG A 149 -21.37 -0.83 4.48
CA ARG A 149 -22.72 -0.51 3.96
C ARG A 149 -23.14 0.97 4.12
N PRO A 150 -22.94 1.63 5.28
CA PRO A 150 -23.31 3.05 5.43
C PRO A 150 -22.46 4.00 4.57
N HIS A 151 -21.33 3.52 4.07
CA HIS A 151 -20.29 4.28 3.36
C HIS A 151 -20.14 3.87 1.88
N THR A 152 -20.98 2.93 1.41
CA THR A 152 -21.08 2.51 0.02
C THR A 152 -22.29 3.16 -0.61
N LEU A 153 -22.09 3.81 -1.75
CA LEU A 153 -23.15 4.53 -2.46
C LEU A 153 -23.83 3.62 -3.49
N GLY A 154 -24.84 4.17 -4.17
CA GLY A 154 -25.44 3.50 -5.31
C GLY A 154 -24.48 3.39 -6.49
N THR A 155 -24.81 2.54 -7.45
CA THR A 155 -23.96 2.25 -8.62
C THR A 155 -23.62 3.52 -9.41
N THR A 156 -24.58 4.44 -9.54
CA THR A 156 -24.37 5.68 -10.30
C THR A 156 -23.40 6.61 -9.58
N GLU A 157 -23.56 6.77 -8.26
CA GLU A 157 -22.70 7.60 -7.44
C GLU A 157 -21.27 7.03 -7.36
N GLU A 158 -21.11 5.72 -7.14
CA GLU A 158 -19.80 5.06 -7.13
C GLU A 158 -19.08 5.21 -8.49
N ARG A 159 -19.83 5.15 -9.61
CA ARG A 159 -19.26 5.40 -10.95
C ARG A 159 -18.74 6.83 -11.09
N ILE A 160 -19.50 7.82 -10.62
CA ILE A 160 -19.07 9.24 -10.64
C ILE A 160 -17.81 9.42 -9.78
N LEU A 161 -17.78 8.82 -8.58
CA LEU A 161 -16.62 8.86 -7.70
C LEU A 161 -15.38 8.21 -8.32
N ALA A 162 -15.56 7.12 -9.07
CA ALA A 162 -14.45 6.48 -9.78
C ALA A 162 -13.91 7.36 -10.92
N MET A 163 -14.79 7.99 -11.70
CA MET A 163 -14.41 8.83 -12.84
C MET A 163 -13.60 10.07 -12.46
N GLN A 164 -13.81 10.64 -11.27
CA GLN A 164 -13.07 11.82 -10.81
C GLN A 164 -11.70 11.52 -10.18
N THR A 165 -11.33 10.24 -10.03
CA THR A 165 -10.11 9.83 -9.30
C THR A 165 -8.85 10.48 -9.89
N GLU A 166 -8.73 10.51 -11.21
CA GLU A 166 -7.59 11.13 -11.89
C GLU A 166 -7.48 12.64 -11.59
N MET A 167 -8.60 13.36 -11.68
CA MET A 167 -8.65 14.78 -11.32
C MET A 167 -8.27 14.99 -9.85
N ALA A 168 -8.75 14.14 -8.95
CA ALA A 168 -8.50 14.23 -7.51
C ALA A 168 -7.02 14.00 -7.13
N GLU A 169 -6.24 13.32 -7.97
CA GLU A 169 -4.79 13.11 -7.75
C GLU A 169 -3.92 14.30 -8.19
N THR A 170 -4.49 15.28 -8.91
CA THR A 170 -3.74 16.44 -9.43
C THR A 170 -2.90 17.17 -8.37
N PRO A 171 -3.39 17.48 -7.15
CA PRO A 171 -2.59 18.18 -6.15
C PRO A 171 -1.32 17.41 -5.74
N SER A 172 -1.42 16.08 -5.61
CA SER A 172 -0.29 15.21 -5.30
C SER A 172 0.71 15.18 -6.46
N HIS A 173 0.22 15.06 -7.69
CA HIS A 173 1.06 15.09 -8.87
C HIS A 173 1.85 16.40 -8.99
N VAL A 174 1.18 17.54 -8.85
CA VAL A 174 1.83 18.87 -8.90
C VAL A 174 2.86 19.03 -7.79
N PHE A 175 2.55 18.60 -6.56
CA PHE A 175 3.51 18.60 -5.46
C PHE A 175 4.76 17.79 -5.81
N HIS A 176 4.61 16.57 -6.34
CA HIS A 176 5.74 15.73 -6.70
C HIS A 176 6.59 16.31 -7.82
N GLN A 177 5.98 16.86 -8.87
CA GLN A 177 6.71 17.51 -9.96
C GLN A 177 7.54 18.69 -9.44
N LEU A 178 6.89 19.60 -8.69
CA LEU A 178 7.58 20.73 -8.10
C LEU A 178 8.71 20.26 -7.17
N ASN A 179 8.38 19.40 -6.19
CA ASN A 179 9.27 19.04 -5.10
C ASN A 179 10.48 18.18 -5.54
N ASN A 180 10.26 17.26 -6.48
CA ASN A 180 11.25 16.25 -6.84
C ASN A 180 11.94 16.52 -8.17
N ALA A 181 11.27 17.20 -9.11
CA ALA A 181 11.80 17.43 -10.45
C ALA A 181 12.27 18.87 -10.69
N ASP A 182 11.49 19.86 -10.23
CA ASP A 182 11.73 21.26 -10.60
C ASP A 182 12.55 22.04 -9.56
N LEU A 183 12.33 21.81 -8.26
CA LEU A 183 13.08 22.50 -7.21
C LEU A 183 14.59 22.24 -7.33
N ARG A 184 15.36 23.32 -7.28
CA ARG A 184 16.82 23.30 -7.18
C ARG A 184 17.21 24.02 -5.90
N PHE A 185 17.83 23.28 -4.97
CA PHE A 185 18.15 23.80 -3.64
C PHE A 185 19.39 24.69 -3.63
N GLY A 186 20.25 24.60 -4.65
CA GLY A 186 21.50 25.34 -4.74
C GLY A 186 22.68 24.52 -4.22
N ASP A 187 23.77 25.20 -3.88
CA ASP A 187 25.03 24.57 -3.45
C ASP A 187 25.31 24.82 -1.98
N VAL A 188 25.91 23.84 -1.31
CA VAL A 188 26.46 23.95 0.05
C VAL A 188 27.96 23.68 -0.01
N GLU A 189 28.74 24.48 0.72
CA GLU A 189 30.17 24.24 0.91
C GLU A 189 30.39 23.24 2.05
N ASP A 190 31.16 22.18 1.79
CA ASP A 190 31.47 21.15 2.80
C ASP A 190 32.60 21.56 3.75
N GLU A 191 32.96 20.68 4.70
CA GLU A 191 33.99 20.97 5.72
C GLU A 191 35.39 21.16 5.10
N LYS A 192 35.57 20.83 3.82
CA LYS A 192 36.82 20.93 3.08
C LYS A 192 36.80 22.09 2.08
N GLY A 193 35.79 22.95 2.14
CA GLY A 193 35.65 24.10 1.25
C GLY A 193 35.15 23.75 -0.15
N ARG A 194 34.57 22.56 -0.35
CA ARG A 194 34.12 22.11 -1.67
C ARG A 194 32.63 22.37 -1.81
N LYS A 195 32.26 23.09 -2.87
CA LYS A 195 30.85 23.26 -3.25
C LYS A 195 30.26 21.96 -3.75
N ARG A 196 29.06 21.64 -3.25
CA ARG A 196 28.31 20.46 -3.61
C ARG A 196 26.84 20.83 -3.73
N GLU A 197 26.21 20.41 -4.82
CA GLU A 197 24.77 20.60 -5.01
C GLU A 197 23.98 19.92 -3.89
N LEU A 198 23.02 20.65 -3.34
CA LEU A 198 22.10 20.19 -2.32
C LEU A 198 20.90 19.49 -2.98
N THR A 199 20.58 18.31 -2.50
CA THR A 199 19.50 17.46 -3.00
C THR A 199 18.79 16.78 -1.83
N HIS A 200 17.59 16.25 -2.06
CA HIS A 200 16.90 15.40 -1.08
C HIS A 200 17.78 14.25 -0.58
N GLY A 201 18.54 13.61 -1.48
CA GLY A 201 19.33 12.42 -1.16
C GLY A 201 20.58 12.67 -0.31
N ASN A 202 21.09 13.90 -0.28
CA ASN A 202 22.30 14.24 0.48
C ASN A 202 22.05 15.23 1.63
N PHE A 203 20.84 15.77 1.78
CA PHE A 203 20.50 16.75 2.81
C PHE A 203 20.81 16.27 4.23
N ILE A 204 20.38 15.06 4.58
CA ILE A 204 20.66 14.48 5.91
C ILE A 204 22.16 14.30 6.16
N SER A 205 22.93 13.92 5.13
CA SER A 205 24.38 13.81 5.25
C SER A 205 25.02 15.15 5.61
N PHE A 206 24.54 16.26 5.04
CA PHE A 206 25.00 17.60 5.44
C PHE A 206 24.53 17.98 6.85
N LEU A 207 23.31 17.64 7.26
CA LEU A 207 22.82 17.87 8.62
C LEU A 207 23.55 17.03 9.69
N GLN A 208 24.27 15.97 9.29
CA GLN A 208 25.11 15.16 10.17
C GLN A 208 26.59 15.55 10.12
N SER A 209 26.94 16.59 9.35
CA SER A 209 28.30 17.13 9.31
C SER A 209 28.81 17.46 10.72
N PRO A 210 30.08 17.15 11.05
CA PRO A 210 30.68 17.61 12.29
C PRO A 210 30.76 19.15 12.36
N ALA A 211 30.85 19.84 11.21
CA ALA A 211 30.96 21.28 11.15
C ALA A 211 29.57 21.94 11.25
N ARG A 212 29.36 22.77 12.29
CA ARG A 212 28.09 23.47 12.50
C ARG A 212 27.70 24.35 11.31
N MET A 213 28.66 25.07 10.72
CA MET A 213 28.41 25.97 9.60
C MET A 213 27.82 25.26 8.37
N VAL A 214 28.26 24.01 8.11
CA VAL A 214 27.74 23.19 7.01
C VAL A 214 26.29 22.80 7.28
N ARG A 215 25.97 22.39 8.52
CA ARG A 215 24.58 22.06 8.91
C ARG A 215 23.66 23.27 8.78
N GLU A 216 24.11 24.43 9.26
CA GLU A 216 23.33 25.68 9.24
C GLU A 216 23.10 26.18 7.82
N CYS A 217 24.13 26.17 6.98
CA CYS A 217 24.02 26.51 5.56
C CYS A 217 23.07 25.55 4.85
N ALA A 218 23.26 24.24 4.99
CA ALA A 218 22.39 23.25 4.35
C ALA A 218 20.92 23.40 4.76
N PHE A 219 20.65 23.57 6.06
CA PHE A 219 19.29 23.78 6.56
C PHE A 219 18.65 25.02 5.95
N THR A 220 19.34 26.16 6.03
CA THR A 220 18.79 27.45 5.58
C THR A 220 18.56 27.45 4.07
N THR A 221 19.57 27.04 3.30
CA THR A 221 19.49 26.95 1.83
C THR A 221 18.38 26.00 1.36
N PHE A 222 18.17 24.87 2.06
CA PHE A 222 17.07 23.96 1.74
C PHE A 222 15.70 24.61 1.96
N TYR A 223 15.48 25.17 3.16
CA TYR A 223 14.16 25.71 3.53
C TYR A 223 13.84 27.06 2.89
N GLU A 224 14.84 27.86 2.49
CA GLU A 224 14.63 29.06 1.66
C GLU A 224 13.88 28.72 0.37
N LYS A 225 14.22 27.62 -0.30
CA LYS A 225 13.51 27.19 -1.52
C LYS A 225 12.08 26.76 -1.27
N TYR A 226 11.80 26.13 -0.13
CA TYR A 226 10.43 25.86 0.29
C TYR A 226 9.67 27.15 0.59
N ALA A 227 10.30 28.13 1.25
CA ALA A 227 9.70 29.42 1.56
C ALA A 227 9.38 30.23 0.29
N GLU A 228 10.27 30.23 -0.71
CA GLU A 228 10.05 30.84 -2.03
C GLU A 228 8.79 30.29 -2.74
N HIS A 229 8.46 29.01 -2.50
CA HIS A 229 7.34 28.31 -3.14
C HIS A 229 6.18 28.00 -2.18
N GLN A 230 6.15 28.63 -1.00
CA GLN A 230 5.21 28.28 0.08
C GLN A 230 3.74 28.39 -0.35
N ASN A 231 3.39 29.32 -1.24
CA ASN A 231 2.01 29.51 -1.71
C ASN A 231 1.55 28.33 -2.58
N THR A 232 2.41 27.87 -3.49
CA THR A 232 2.12 26.72 -4.36
C THR A 232 2.03 25.44 -3.54
N LEU A 233 2.95 25.26 -2.58
CA LEU A 233 2.94 24.12 -1.66
C LEU A 233 1.70 24.12 -0.75
N ALA A 234 1.27 25.29 -0.27
CA ALA A 234 0.06 25.43 0.50
C ALA A 234 -1.19 25.09 -0.34
N ALA A 235 -1.22 25.50 -1.61
CA ALA A 235 -2.32 25.20 -2.52
C ALA A 235 -2.42 23.69 -2.83
N THR A 236 -1.31 23.00 -3.06
CA THR A 236 -1.32 21.55 -3.29
C THR A 236 -1.73 20.78 -2.02
N LEU A 237 -1.25 21.20 -0.85
CA LEU A 237 -1.66 20.61 0.42
C LEU A 237 -3.17 20.85 0.68
N ALA A 238 -3.66 22.06 0.46
CA ALA A 238 -5.08 22.38 0.61
C ALA A 238 -5.95 21.53 -0.32
N GLY A 239 -5.53 21.32 -1.58
CA GLY A 239 -6.21 20.43 -2.52
C GLY A 239 -6.25 18.99 -2.04
N SER A 240 -5.15 18.48 -1.47
CA SER A 240 -5.10 17.14 -0.87
C SER A 240 -6.06 17.01 0.31
N VAL A 241 -6.10 17.99 1.22
CA VAL A 241 -7.03 17.98 2.36
C VAL A 241 -8.49 18.08 1.88
N GLN A 242 -8.78 18.89 0.86
CA GLN A 242 -10.11 19.00 0.27
C GLN A 242 -10.56 17.67 -0.35
N LYS A 243 -9.64 16.93 -1.01
CA LYS A 243 -9.91 15.57 -1.51
C LYS A 243 -10.38 14.66 -0.37
N ASP A 244 -9.64 14.61 0.73
CA ASP A 244 -9.95 13.74 1.86
C ASP A 244 -11.30 14.12 2.52
N VAL A 245 -11.54 15.42 2.72
CA VAL A 245 -12.81 15.94 3.26
C VAL A 245 -13.98 15.63 2.33
N TYR A 246 -13.80 15.81 1.02
CA TYR A 246 -14.83 15.48 0.03
C TYR A 246 -15.19 14.00 0.10
N TYR A 247 -14.20 13.09 0.02
CA TYR A 247 -14.45 11.64 0.03
C TYR A 247 -15.09 11.16 1.32
N ALA A 248 -14.67 11.72 2.47
CA ALA A 248 -15.30 11.43 3.75
C ALA A 248 -16.78 11.82 3.75
N ARG A 249 -17.10 13.05 3.31
CA ARG A 249 -18.48 13.54 3.28
C ARG A 249 -19.36 12.73 2.34
N VAL A 250 -18.94 12.49 1.10
CA VAL A 250 -19.76 11.72 0.14
C VAL A 250 -19.94 10.28 0.58
N ARG A 251 -19.01 9.70 1.34
CA ARG A 251 -19.12 8.36 1.94
C ARG A 251 -19.72 8.40 3.35
N ASN A 252 -20.43 9.46 3.74
CA ASN A 252 -21.14 9.56 5.02
C ASN A 252 -20.26 9.38 6.27
N PHE A 253 -18.97 9.73 6.20
CA PHE A 253 -18.11 9.79 7.37
C PHE A 253 -18.22 11.16 8.05
N PRO A 254 -18.25 11.22 9.40
CA PRO A 254 -18.24 12.47 10.14
C PRO A 254 -16.98 13.32 9.91
N SER A 255 -15.84 12.68 9.60
CA SER A 255 -14.58 13.36 9.34
C SER A 255 -13.67 12.56 8.41
N ALA A 256 -12.74 13.25 7.74
CA ALA A 256 -11.67 12.61 6.96
C ALA A 256 -10.81 11.65 7.80
N ARG A 257 -10.56 12.02 9.06
CA ARG A 257 -9.83 11.18 10.01
C ARG A 257 -10.56 9.87 10.29
N GLU A 258 -11.87 9.92 10.54
CA GLU A 258 -12.65 8.71 10.80
C GLU A 258 -12.73 7.82 9.54
N ALA A 259 -12.87 8.42 8.36
CA ALA A 259 -12.79 7.70 7.09
C ALA A 259 -11.45 6.95 6.92
N ALA A 260 -10.33 7.58 7.30
CA ALA A 260 -9.00 6.99 7.21
C ALA A 260 -8.76 5.86 8.24
N LEU A 261 -9.36 5.96 9.42
CA LEU A 261 -9.23 4.95 10.49
C LEU A 261 -10.21 3.77 10.35
N PHE A 262 -11.26 3.95 9.54
CA PHE A 262 -12.34 2.97 9.37
C PHE A 262 -11.92 1.61 8.79
N PRO A 263 -11.02 1.51 7.79
CA PRO A 263 -10.61 0.21 7.24
C PRO A 263 -10.07 -0.74 8.32
N ASP A 264 -9.24 -0.20 9.22
CA ASP A 264 -8.58 -0.94 10.31
C ASP A 264 -9.43 -1.02 11.59
N ASN A 265 -10.65 -0.46 11.56
CA ASN A 265 -11.56 -0.41 12.70
C ASN A 265 -10.94 0.28 13.94
N ILE A 266 -10.18 1.35 13.71
CA ILE A 266 -9.50 2.09 14.78
C ILE A 266 -10.42 3.20 15.32
N PRO A 267 -10.76 3.21 16.61
CA PRO A 267 -11.49 4.32 17.22
C PRO A 267 -10.69 5.62 17.17
N THR A 268 -11.36 6.74 16.91
CA THR A 268 -10.73 8.08 16.89
C THR A 268 -10.04 8.43 18.21
N THR A 269 -10.50 7.86 19.34
CA THR A 269 -9.90 8.03 20.66
C THR A 269 -8.46 7.54 20.73
N VAL A 270 -8.08 6.51 19.97
CA VAL A 270 -6.68 6.03 19.93
C VAL A 270 -5.77 7.10 19.35
N TYR A 271 -6.23 7.77 18.28
CA TYR A 271 -5.52 8.87 17.66
C TYR A 271 -5.40 10.08 18.60
N ASP A 272 -6.50 10.43 19.27
CA ASP A 272 -6.54 11.56 20.21
C ASP A 272 -5.62 11.31 21.42
N GLN A 273 -5.66 10.09 21.99
CA GLN A 273 -4.82 9.70 23.11
C GLN A 273 -3.33 9.70 22.77
N LEU A 274 -2.95 9.30 21.55
CA LEU A 274 -1.56 9.38 21.09
C LEU A 274 -1.07 10.83 21.12
N ILE A 275 -1.83 11.75 20.52
CA ILE A 275 -1.47 13.17 20.48
C ILE A 275 -1.39 13.76 21.89
N GLU A 276 -2.39 13.49 22.72
CA GLU A 276 -2.43 13.99 24.09
C GLU A 276 -1.24 13.49 24.91
N THR A 277 -0.94 12.19 24.82
CA THR A 277 0.16 11.57 25.56
C THR A 277 1.51 12.11 25.10
N VAL A 278 1.75 12.20 23.79
CA VAL A 278 2.99 12.78 23.25
C VAL A 278 3.14 14.23 23.71
N ARG A 279 2.08 15.04 23.63
CA ARG A 279 2.10 16.45 24.11
C ARG A 279 2.41 16.55 25.59
N ARG A 280 1.81 15.69 26.42
CA ARG A 280 2.05 15.63 27.87
C ARG A 280 3.50 15.34 28.20
N TYR A 281 4.17 14.51 27.41
CA TYR A 281 5.57 14.11 27.60
C TYR A 281 6.57 14.87 26.73
N LEU A 282 6.17 15.95 26.03
CA LEU A 282 7.11 16.86 25.36
C LEU A 282 8.24 17.39 26.25
N PRO A 283 8.06 17.59 27.58
CA PRO A 283 9.19 17.94 28.45
C PRO A 283 10.35 16.93 28.43
N VAL A 284 10.12 15.66 28.06
CA VAL A 284 11.20 14.67 27.88
C VAL A 284 12.04 14.98 26.65
N LEU A 285 11.41 15.47 25.57
CA LEU A 285 12.11 15.91 24.36
C LEU A 285 12.90 17.21 24.58
N HIS A 286 12.43 18.08 25.48
CA HIS A 286 13.10 19.36 25.78
C HIS A 286 14.33 19.20 26.70
N ARG A 287 14.50 18.04 27.35
CA ARG A 287 15.68 17.73 28.18
C ARG A 287 16.85 17.34 27.29
#